data_AF-A0A957UCR3-F1
#
_entry.id   AF-A0A957UCR3-F1
#
_cell.length_a   1.000
_cell.length_b   1.000
_cell.length_c   1.000
_cell.angle_alpha   90.00
_cell.angle_beta   90.00
_cell.angle_gamma   90.00
#
_symmetry.space_group_name_H-M   'P 1'
#
loop_
_entity.id
_entity.type
_entity.pdbx_description
1 polymer ?
#
loop_
_entity_poly.entity_id
_entity_poly.type
_entity_poly.pdbx_seq_one_letter_code
_entity_poly.pdbx_strand_id
1 'polypeptide(L)'
;MAGLPCRIEALTIFPVILGSNPTPGVIAIQHHAVAARHARLEQQGAEIAIVDLGSVNGTTVNGRPLKLNTAHSLTDGAVIRIADAQGNSVGIQFRSGASAPVASVQLGKLQLDARGVATLGRDPGNDVKLDHPSVSRFHAEVRRTPKGDILTDHSSNGVFVNGVRVRGQHLLKNGDVLQLGPFKLTYDQHSLTQAAPADSYRLDALRLTRQVTIGGTPLTRLRKGTGATKLILNDVSLSVHPREFVALVGGSGAGKSTLMKALSGFTPVQGQVLVNGDDLYRSYGAYRSILGYVPQDDIIHRHLTVGGALHYAARLRLPDATTAEIGQRVTTVLDQVEMTAHAGKLVEALSGGQRKRVSIAAELLADPGLFFLDEPTSGLDPGLEKKMMATLRRLADAGRTVVLVTHATANIEQCDHVAFMADGRLA
;
A
#
# COMPACT_ATOMS: atom_id res chain seq x y z
N MET A 1 -20.96 -5.80 19.57
CA MET A 1 -21.82 -4.66 19.17
C MET A 1 -21.13 -3.40 19.69
N ALA A 2 -20.73 -2.40 18.90
CA ALA A 2 -21.36 -1.88 17.70
C ALA A 2 -20.32 -1.56 16.62
N GLY A 3 -20.53 -2.11 15.41
CA GLY A 3 -20.13 -1.38 14.22
C GLY A 3 -21.06 -0.16 14.14
N LEU A 4 -20.52 1.05 14.28
CA LEU A 4 -21.28 2.24 13.91
C LEU A 4 -21.42 2.28 12.38
N PRO A 5 -22.57 2.75 11.89
CA PRO A 5 -23.14 2.26 10.64
C PRO A 5 -22.41 2.86 9.44
N CYS A 6 -22.06 2.00 8.48
CA CYS A 6 -21.94 2.41 7.10
C CYS A 6 -23.31 2.99 6.67
N ARG A 7 -23.46 4.32 6.73
CA ARG A 7 -24.68 5.00 6.31
C ARG A 7 -24.57 5.25 4.82
N ILE A 8 -25.25 4.42 4.03
CA ILE A 8 -25.36 4.59 2.59
C ILE A 8 -26.43 5.65 2.31
N GLU A 9 -26.04 6.77 1.70
CA GLU A 9 -26.98 7.81 1.27
C GLU A 9 -26.96 7.94 -0.26
N ALA A 10 -28.12 7.76 -0.87
CA ALA A 10 -28.28 7.97 -2.31
C ALA A 10 -28.42 9.47 -2.59
N LEU A 11 -27.49 10.04 -3.35
CA LEU A 11 -27.50 11.44 -3.74
C LEU A 11 -28.31 11.60 -5.04
N THR A 12 -29.51 12.18 -4.95
CA THR A 12 -30.37 12.43 -6.12
C THR A 12 -30.54 13.90 -6.48
N ILE A 13 -30.12 14.82 -5.59
CA ILE A 13 -30.29 16.26 -5.75
C ILE A 13 -28.97 16.95 -5.41
N PHE A 14 -28.43 17.73 -6.35
CA PHE A 14 -27.22 18.55 -6.16
C PHE A 14 -27.55 20.04 -6.09
N PRO A 15 -26.78 20.86 -5.35
CA PRO A 15 -25.62 20.47 -4.56
C PRO A 15 -25.99 19.82 -3.22
N VAL A 16 -25.13 18.91 -2.74
CA VAL A 16 -25.28 18.26 -1.42
C VAL A 16 -24.24 18.82 -0.48
N ILE A 17 -24.61 19.18 0.75
CA ILE A 17 -23.67 19.68 1.74
C ILE A 17 -23.29 18.54 2.69
N LEU A 18 -22.01 18.40 2.98
CA LEU A 18 -21.48 17.55 4.05
C LEU A 18 -21.22 18.45 5.26
N GLY A 19 -21.78 18.13 6.42
CA GLY A 19 -21.63 18.96 7.62
C GLY A 19 -22.12 18.29 8.89
N SER A 20 -21.85 18.89 10.05
CA SER A 20 -22.29 18.35 11.35
C SER A 20 -23.71 18.76 11.75
N ASN A 21 -24.29 19.79 11.10
CA ASN A 21 -25.62 20.29 11.43
C ASN A 21 -26.71 19.61 10.57
N PRO A 22 -27.67 18.87 11.15
CA PRO A 22 -28.73 18.21 10.41
C PRO A 22 -29.82 19.20 9.96
N THR A 23 -29.54 19.96 8.89
CA THR A 23 -30.54 20.81 8.23
C THR A 23 -30.91 20.24 6.85
N PRO A 24 -32.07 20.61 6.27
CA PRO A 24 -32.47 20.13 4.95
C PRO A 24 -31.38 20.40 3.89
N GLY A 25 -30.99 19.36 3.14
CA GLY A 25 -29.91 19.44 2.14
C GLY A 25 -28.49 19.24 2.69
N VAL A 26 -28.34 18.93 3.99
CA VAL A 26 -27.07 18.56 4.62
C VAL A 26 -27.07 17.09 5.02
N ILE A 27 -26.05 16.35 4.56
CA ILE A 27 -25.69 15.04 5.09
C ILE A 27 -24.98 15.25 6.41
N ALA A 28 -25.68 14.92 7.49
CA ALA A 28 -25.19 15.11 8.84
C ALA A 28 -24.15 14.04 9.21
N ILE A 29 -22.89 14.46 9.37
CA ILE A 29 -21.78 13.61 9.82
C ILE A 29 -21.48 13.95 11.28
N GLN A 30 -21.85 13.04 12.17
CA GLN A 30 -21.67 13.18 13.61
C GLN A 30 -20.20 12.90 13.99
N HIS A 31 -19.35 13.90 13.83
CA HIS A 31 -17.94 13.83 14.24
C HIS A 31 -17.44 15.24 14.57
N HIS A 32 -16.70 15.39 15.68
CA HIS A 32 -16.28 16.71 16.18
C HIS A 32 -15.33 17.45 15.23
N ALA A 33 -14.59 16.72 14.38
CA ALA A 33 -13.75 17.33 13.35
C ALA A 33 -14.55 17.95 12.19
N VAL A 34 -15.86 17.71 12.09
CA VAL A 34 -16.70 18.17 10.97
C VAL A 34 -17.37 19.50 11.30
N ALA A 35 -17.21 20.47 10.40
CA ALA A 35 -17.82 21.79 10.53
C ALA A 35 -19.31 21.74 10.18
N ALA A 36 -20.10 22.73 10.64
CA ALA A 36 -21.54 22.78 10.39
C ALA A 36 -21.89 22.69 8.88
N ARG A 37 -21.06 23.31 8.04
CA ARG A 37 -21.02 23.15 6.58
C ARG A 37 -19.57 23.00 6.19
N HIS A 38 -19.12 21.76 6.00
CA HIS A 38 -17.70 21.44 5.85
C HIS A 38 -17.28 21.39 4.37
N ALA A 39 -18.02 20.64 3.56
CA ALA A 39 -17.77 20.50 2.15
C ALA A 39 -19.09 20.46 1.35
N ARG A 40 -19.02 20.74 0.05
CA ARG A 40 -20.14 20.64 -0.88
C ARG A 40 -19.79 19.67 -2.00
N LEU A 41 -20.70 18.77 -2.31
CA LEU A 41 -20.69 17.98 -3.53
C LEU A 41 -21.52 18.69 -4.59
N GLU A 42 -20.95 18.83 -5.78
CA GLU A 42 -21.53 19.54 -6.91
C GLU A 42 -21.47 18.68 -8.16
N GLN A 43 -22.52 18.73 -8.98
CA GLN A 43 -22.53 18.04 -10.26
C GLN A 43 -21.94 18.95 -11.34
N GLN A 44 -20.90 18.47 -12.04
CA GLN A 44 -20.27 19.14 -13.17
C GLN A 44 -20.41 18.25 -14.40
N GLY A 45 -21.55 18.39 -15.10
CA GLY A 45 -21.90 17.50 -16.21
C GLY A 45 -22.17 16.06 -15.72
N ALA A 46 -21.40 15.10 -16.23
CA ALA A 46 -21.47 13.69 -15.82
C ALA A 46 -20.62 13.37 -14.57
N GLU A 47 -19.77 14.30 -14.13
CA GLU A 47 -18.88 14.10 -12.98
C GLU A 47 -19.43 14.76 -11.72
N ILE A 48 -19.03 14.24 -10.57
CA ILE A 48 -19.30 14.85 -9.26
C ILE A 48 -17.98 15.40 -8.73
N ALA A 49 -17.98 16.65 -8.30
CA ALA A 49 -16.84 17.31 -7.68
C ALA A 49 -17.12 17.62 -6.21
N ILE A 50 -16.07 17.68 -5.39
CA ILE A 50 -16.10 18.15 -4.01
C ILE A 50 -15.39 19.51 -3.89
N VAL A 51 -15.98 20.39 -3.09
CA VAL A 51 -15.42 21.68 -2.69
C VAL A 51 -15.36 21.75 -1.17
N ASP A 52 -14.17 21.96 -0.61
CA ASP A 52 -14.02 22.33 0.82
C ASP A 52 -14.46 23.78 1.02
N LEU A 53 -15.42 24.02 1.92
CA LEU A 53 -16.07 25.33 2.13
C LEU A 53 -15.31 26.24 3.12
N GLY A 54 -13.98 26.15 3.16
CA GLY A 54 -13.16 26.93 4.10
C GLY A 54 -13.16 26.30 5.50
N SER A 55 -13.16 24.98 5.56
CA SER A 55 -13.21 24.24 6.81
C SER A 55 -11.92 24.41 7.64
N VAL A 56 -12.06 24.44 8.97
CA VAL A 56 -10.91 24.60 9.89
C VAL A 56 -10.00 23.38 9.88
N ASN A 57 -10.58 22.18 9.76
CA ASN A 57 -9.84 20.92 9.82
C ASN A 57 -9.40 20.42 8.43
N GLY A 58 -9.88 21.04 7.36
CA GLY A 58 -9.56 20.67 5.99
C GLY A 58 -10.20 19.35 5.55
N THR A 59 -10.24 19.17 4.23
CA THR A 59 -10.70 17.96 3.56
C THR A 59 -9.54 17.35 2.76
N THR A 60 -9.43 16.03 2.80
CA THR A 60 -8.53 15.27 1.94
C THR A 60 -9.33 14.32 1.04
N VAL A 61 -8.84 14.09 -0.18
CA VAL A 61 -9.37 13.08 -1.11
C VAL A 61 -8.23 12.16 -1.50
N ASN A 62 -8.41 10.86 -1.26
CA ASN A 62 -7.38 9.83 -1.46
C ASN A 62 -6.05 10.23 -0.81
N GLY A 63 -6.11 10.70 0.46
CA GLY A 63 -4.94 11.13 1.24
C GLY A 63 -4.31 12.47 0.82
N ARG A 64 -4.80 13.13 -0.24
CA ARG A 64 -4.29 14.44 -0.69
C ARG A 64 -5.16 15.59 -0.19
N PRO A 65 -4.59 16.64 0.44
CA PRO A 65 -5.36 17.79 0.89
C PRO A 65 -5.95 18.59 -0.27
N LEU A 66 -7.20 19.01 -0.13
CA LEU A 66 -7.87 19.88 -1.10
C LEU A 66 -7.44 21.33 -0.92
N LYS A 67 -7.36 22.07 -2.03
CA LYS A 67 -7.33 23.54 -1.97
C LYS A 67 -8.70 24.06 -1.58
N LEU A 68 -8.75 24.96 -0.60
CA LEU A 68 -9.99 25.58 -0.12
C LEU A 68 -10.74 26.26 -1.29
N ASN A 69 -12.07 26.14 -1.28
CA ASN A 69 -12.98 26.75 -2.26
C ASN A 69 -12.67 26.41 -3.72
N THR A 70 -11.97 25.29 -3.98
CA THR A 70 -11.65 24.81 -5.33
C THR A 70 -12.35 23.47 -5.56
N ALA A 71 -12.96 23.29 -6.72
CA ALA A 71 -13.61 22.03 -7.10
C ALA A 71 -12.58 20.96 -7.47
N HIS A 72 -12.76 19.76 -6.92
CA HIS A 72 -11.93 18.59 -7.22
C HIS A 72 -12.84 17.43 -7.64
N SER A 73 -12.62 16.88 -8.84
CA SER A 73 -13.44 15.77 -9.36
C SER A 73 -13.25 14.50 -8.52
N LEU A 74 -14.36 13.80 -8.27
CA LEU A 74 -14.41 12.53 -7.54
C LEU A 74 -14.61 11.37 -8.52
N THR A 75 -13.79 10.33 -8.35
CA THR A 75 -13.93 9.07 -9.07
C THR A 75 -14.60 8.02 -8.18
N ASP A 76 -15.24 7.02 -8.80
CA ASP A 76 -15.83 5.90 -8.04
C ASP A 76 -14.81 5.25 -7.10
N GLY A 77 -15.20 5.05 -5.84
CA GLY A 77 -14.33 4.52 -4.79
C GLY A 77 -13.38 5.54 -4.16
N ALA A 78 -13.46 6.84 -4.51
CA ALA A 78 -12.67 7.88 -3.86
C ALA A 78 -12.97 7.96 -2.35
N VAL A 79 -11.93 8.11 -1.54
CA VAL A 79 -12.03 8.24 -0.08
C VAL A 79 -11.87 9.71 0.30
N ILE A 80 -12.94 10.33 0.76
CA ILE A 80 -12.95 11.67 1.33
C ILE A 80 -12.70 11.53 2.82
N ARG A 81 -11.70 12.22 3.37
CA ARG A 81 -11.40 12.20 4.81
C ARG A 81 -11.31 13.60 5.38
N ILE A 82 -11.99 13.78 6.51
CA ILE A 82 -11.95 14.99 7.33
C ILE A 82 -11.21 14.62 8.61
N ALA A 83 -10.12 15.32 8.93
CA ALA A 83 -9.30 15.02 10.10
C ALA A 83 -8.88 16.29 10.84
N ASP A 84 -8.90 16.28 12.16
CA ASP A 84 -8.40 17.41 12.95
C ASP A 84 -6.88 17.37 13.17
N ALA A 85 -6.32 18.48 13.66
CA ALA A 85 -4.90 18.60 13.99
C ALA A 85 -4.41 17.61 15.08
N GLN A 86 -5.35 17.00 15.81
CA GLN A 86 -5.05 16.00 16.84
C GLN A 86 -5.10 14.59 16.28
N GLY A 87 -5.40 14.40 14.99
CA GLY A 87 -5.44 13.12 14.29
C GLY A 87 -6.77 12.38 14.37
N ASN A 88 -7.83 12.94 14.96
CA ASN A 88 -9.16 12.31 14.87
C ASN A 88 -9.68 12.46 13.44
N SER A 89 -10.27 11.41 12.86
CA SER A 89 -10.73 11.46 11.47
C SER A 89 -12.04 10.72 11.22
N VAL A 90 -12.77 11.20 10.22
CA VAL A 90 -13.92 10.49 9.63
C VAL A 90 -13.68 10.34 8.13
N GLY A 91 -13.90 9.12 7.62
CA GLY A 91 -13.79 8.77 6.22
C GLY A 91 -15.17 8.55 5.59
N ILE A 92 -15.33 9.00 4.35
CA ILE A 92 -16.51 8.81 3.51
C ILE A 92 -16.03 8.23 2.19
N GLN A 93 -16.56 7.08 1.78
CA GLN A 93 -16.28 6.52 0.47
C GLN A 93 -17.36 6.99 -0.52
N PHE A 94 -16.94 7.62 -1.60
CA PHE A 94 -17.81 7.98 -2.71
C PHE A 94 -18.02 6.77 -3.62
N ARG A 95 -19.28 6.51 -3.99
CA ARG A 95 -19.67 5.46 -4.94
C ARG A 95 -20.58 6.04 -6.00
N SER A 96 -20.24 5.85 -7.27
CA SER A 96 -21.11 6.25 -8.38
C SER A 96 -22.13 5.14 -8.65
N GLY A 97 -23.41 5.47 -8.76
CA GLY A 97 -24.50 4.49 -9.02
C GLY A 97 -24.41 3.80 -10.39
N ALA A 98 -23.55 4.29 -11.28
CA ALA A 98 -23.09 3.52 -12.41
C ALA A 98 -22.02 2.55 -11.90
N SER A 99 -22.26 1.24 -11.97
CA SER A 99 -21.13 0.31 -11.98
C SER A 99 -20.30 0.73 -13.19
N ALA A 100 -19.23 1.48 -12.97
CA ALA A 100 -18.20 1.54 -13.98
C ALA A 100 -17.83 0.07 -14.18
N PRO A 101 -18.03 -0.52 -15.38
CA PRO A 101 -17.39 -1.80 -15.67
C PRO A 101 -15.94 -1.60 -15.25
N VAL A 102 -15.35 -2.55 -14.51
CA VAL A 102 -13.95 -2.53 -14.08
C VAL A 102 -13.17 -1.96 -15.24
N ALA A 103 -12.87 -0.67 -15.18
CA ALA A 103 -12.45 0.02 -16.37
C ALA A 103 -11.03 -0.46 -16.51
N SER A 104 -10.80 -1.36 -17.46
CA SER A 104 -9.49 -1.54 -18.02
C SER A 104 -9.08 -0.15 -18.45
N VAL A 105 -8.30 0.55 -17.62
CA VAL A 105 -7.59 1.74 -18.06
C VAL A 105 -6.77 1.22 -19.22
N GLN A 106 -7.21 1.54 -20.44
CA GLN A 106 -6.47 1.25 -21.65
C GLN A 106 -5.23 2.14 -21.62
N LEU A 107 -4.24 1.74 -20.84
CA LEU A 107 -2.86 2.16 -21.03
C LEU A 107 -2.40 1.48 -22.31
N GLY A 108 -2.72 2.13 -23.43
CA GLY A 108 -2.29 1.82 -24.78
C GLY A 108 -2.50 0.37 -25.19
N LYS A 109 -3.53 0.09 -26.01
CA LYS A 109 -3.46 -1.08 -26.89
C LYS A 109 -2.26 -0.87 -27.82
N LEU A 110 -1.07 -1.29 -27.41
CA LEU A 110 0.10 -1.18 -28.24
C LEU A 110 -0.03 -2.25 -29.31
N GLN A 111 -0.39 -1.86 -30.53
CA GLN A 111 -0.32 -2.77 -31.67
C GLN A 111 1.15 -2.99 -32.02
N LEU A 112 1.64 -4.19 -31.71
CA LEU A 112 3.01 -4.62 -32.01
C LEU A 112 3.26 -4.76 -33.51
N ASP A 113 2.17 -4.84 -34.29
CA ASP A 113 2.16 -5.05 -35.74
C ASP A 113 2.84 -3.93 -36.54
N ALA A 114 2.88 -2.69 -36.03
CA ALA A 114 3.32 -1.53 -36.80
C ALA A 114 4.83 -1.23 -36.72
N ARG A 115 5.55 -1.73 -35.69
CA ARG A 115 6.93 -1.28 -35.39
C ARG A 115 7.98 -2.39 -35.31
N GLY A 116 7.57 -3.66 -35.22
CA GLY A 116 8.49 -4.80 -35.10
C GLY A 116 9.25 -4.89 -33.77
N VAL A 117 9.38 -3.79 -33.03
CA VAL A 117 9.91 -3.70 -31.66
C VAL A 117 9.03 -2.76 -30.85
N ALA A 118 8.81 -3.12 -29.59
CA ALA A 118 8.12 -2.33 -28.58
C ALA A 118 8.94 -2.27 -27.29
N THR A 119 9.11 -1.07 -26.76
CA THR A 119 9.86 -0.81 -25.53
C THR A 119 8.92 -0.49 -24.37
N LEU A 120 9.25 -1.00 -23.18
CA LEU A 120 8.48 -0.82 -21.96
C LEU A 120 9.38 -0.29 -20.86
N GLY A 121 8.95 0.75 -20.17
CA GLY A 121 9.72 1.30 -19.06
C GLY A 121 9.17 2.60 -18.52
N ARG A 122 9.81 3.10 -17.46
CA ARG A 122 9.41 4.34 -16.78
C ARG A 122 9.71 5.59 -17.59
N ASP A 123 10.73 5.54 -18.45
CA ASP A 123 11.11 6.68 -19.27
C ASP A 123 9.99 7.03 -20.28
N PRO A 124 9.63 8.32 -20.44
CA PRO A 124 8.59 8.72 -21.39
C PRO A 124 8.93 8.42 -22.85
N GLY A 125 10.18 8.09 -23.18
CA GLY A 125 10.59 7.66 -24.52
C GLY A 125 10.20 6.23 -24.89
N ASN A 126 9.69 5.41 -23.95
CA ASN A 126 9.22 4.06 -24.26
C ASN A 126 7.88 4.07 -24.99
N ASP A 127 7.62 3.04 -25.79
CA ASP A 127 6.32 2.82 -26.44
C ASP A 127 5.21 2.59 -25.41
N VAL A 128 5.51 1.89 -24.32
CA VAL A 128 4.65 1.74 -23.14
C VAL A 128 5.30 2.40 -21.93
N LYS A 129 4.83 3.59 -21.59
CA LYS A 129 5.26 4.30 -20.38
C LYS A 129 4.62 3.67 -19.13
N LEU A 130 5.47 3.12 -18.26
CA LEU A 130 5.10 2.50 -16.99
C LEU A 130 5.71 3.30 -15.83
N ASP A 131 5.01 4.35 -15.41
CA ASP A 131 5.53 5.34 -14.46
C ASP A 131 5.49 4.86 -13.01
N HIS A 132 6.53 4.16 -12.56
CA HIS A 132 6.66 3.73 -11.17
C HIS A 132 8.13 3.57 -10.75
N PRO A 133 8.54 3.93 -9.50
CA PRO A 133 9.94 3.88 -9.08
C PRO A 133 10.59 2.49 -9.13
N SER A 134 9.80 1.42 -9.02
CA SER A 134 10.30 0.04 -9.16
C SER A 134 10.55 -0.39 -10.61
N VAL A 135 10.15 0.42 -11.60
CA VAL A 135 10.29 0.13 -13.02
C VAL A 135 11.51 0.88 -13.55
N SER A 136 12.47 0.14 -14.09
CA SER A 136 13.61 0.73 -14.80
C SER A 136 13.17 1.63 -15.97
N ARG A 137 13.98 2.63 -16.27
CA ARG A 137 13.78 3.59 -17.37
C ARG A 137 13.54 2.87 -18.69
N PHE A 138 14.35 1.85 -18.99
CA PHE A 138 14.15 0.91 -20.09
C PHE A 138 14.10 -0.49 -19.48
N HIS A 139 12.89 -0.99 -19.20
CA HIS A 139 12.68 -2.17 -18.38
C HIS A 139 12.67 -3.45 -19.21
N ALA A 140 11.98 -3.43 -20.34
CA ALA A 140 11.82 -4.60 -21.19
C ALA A 140 11.64 -4.20 -22.65
N GLU A 141 11.92 -5.15 -23.53
CA GLU A 141 11.67 -5.03 -24.97
C GLU A 141 10.85 -6.24 -25.43
N VAL A 142 9.84 -6.01 -26.27
CA VAL A 142 9.14 -7.04 -27.02
C VAL A 142 9.48 -6.87 -28.50
N ARG A 143 10.14 -7.86 -29.08
CA ARG A 143 10.60 -7.86 -30.47
C ARG A 143 9.91 -8.93 -31.28
N ARG A 144 9.31 -8.54 -32.39
CA ARG A 144 8.70 -9.46 -33.34
C ARG A 144 9.76 -10.21 -34.13
N THR A 145 9.59 -11.53 -34.21
CA THR A 145 10.42 -12.40 -35.04
C THR A 145 9.53 -13.33 -35.90
N PRO A 146 10.08 -13.98 -36.93
CA PRO A 146 9.33 -14.98 -37.70
C PRO A 146 8.79 -16.15 -36.87
N LYS A 147 9.34 -16.37 -35.66
CA LYS A 147 8.92 -17.45 -34.75
C LYS A 147 7.87 -16.98 -33.71
N GLY A 148 7.52 -15.70 -33.71
CA GLY A 148 6.65 -15.06 -32.72
C GLY A 148 7.34 -13.89 -32.01
N ASP A 149 6.61 -13.26 -31.08
CA ASP A 149 7.11 -12.11 -30.33
C ASP A 149 7.98 -12.57 -29.14
N ILE A 150 9.17 -11.99 -29.03
CA ILE A 150 10.17 -12.33 -28.02
C ILE A 150 10.27 -11.19 -27.01
N LEU A 151 10.03 -11.50 -25.74
CA LEU A 151 10.24 -10.62 -24.61
C LEU A 151 11.68 -10.74 -24.09
N THR A 152 12.34 -9.61 -23.89
CA THR A 152 13.68 -9.51 -23.29
C THR A 152 13.63 -8.61 -22.06
N ASP A 153 14.19 -9.07 -20.95
CA ASP A 153 14.31 -8.31 -19.69
C ASP A 153 15.63 -7.51 -19.67
N HIS A 154 15.52 -6.20 -19.45
CA HIS A 154 16.66 -5.28 -19.31
C HIS A 154 16.71 -4.63 -17.92
N SER A 155 15.83 -5.05 -17.02
CA SER A 155 15.56 -4.35 -15.77
C SER A 155 16.40 -4.84 -14.61
N SER A 156 16.50 -3.98 -13.58
CA SER A 156 17.10 -4.39 -12.31
C SER A 156 16.16 -5.26 -11.46
N ASN A 157 14.84 -5.04 -11.55
CA ASN A 157 13.85 -5.70 -10.71
C ASN A 157 13.27 -6.99 -11.28
N GLY A 158 13.46 -7.22 -12.58
CA GLY A 158 13.04 -8.40 -13.31
C GLY A 158 11.69 -8.22 -13.98
N VAL A 159 11.54 -8.87 -15.14
CA VAL A 159 10.25 -9.12 -15.78
C VAL A 159 9.78 -10.53 -15.44
N PHE A 160 8.49 -10.68 -15.17
CA PHE A 160 7.88 -11.97 -14.85
C PHE A 160 6.80 -12.30 -15.87
N VAL A 161 6.74 -13.55 -16.31
CA VAL A 161 5.65 -14.05 -17.15
C VAL A 161 4.93 -15.16 -16.39
N ASN A 162 3.63 -14.99 -16.15
CA ASN A 162 2.80 -15.93 -15.39
C ASN A 162 3.42 -16.26 -14.00
N GLY A 163 3.99 -15.25 -13.33
CA GLY A 163 4.66 -15.38 -12.03
C GLY A 163 6.11 -15.85 -12.07
N VAL A 164 6.62 -16.29 -13.22
CA VAL A 164 8.00 -16.82 -13.37
C VAL A 164 8.92 -15.75 -13.94
N ARG A 165 10.08 -15.54 -13.33
CA ARG A 165 11.06 -14.56 -13.80
C ARG A 165 11.63 -14.97 -15.16
N VAL A 166 11.62 -14.03 -16.12
CA VAL A 166 12.27 -14.20 -17.42
C VAL A 166 13.78 -14.23 -17.24
N ARG A 167 14.44 -15.21 -17.86
CA ARG A 167 15.91 -15.30 -17.92
C ARG A 167 16.35 -15.32 -19.37
N GLY A 168 16.98 -14.24 -19.82
CA GLY A 168 17.32 -14.06 -21.23
C GLY A 168 16.09 -13.64 -22.04
N GLN A 169 15.68 -14.49 -22.98
CA GLN A 169 14.55 -14.24 -23.89
C GLN A 169 13.39 -15.20 -23.60
N HIS A 170 12.15 -14.71 -23.71
CA HIS A 170 10.94 -15.51 -23.57
C HIS A 170 10.06 -15.35 -24.81
N LEU A 171 9.66 -16.46 -25.43
CA LEU A 171 8.72 -16.46 -26.54
C LEU A 171 7.30 -16.30 -26.00
N LEU A 172 6.67 -15.16 -26.29
CA LEU A 172 5.33 -14.83 -25.81
C LEU A 172 4.27 -15.73 -26.44
N LYS A 173 3.33 -16.16 -25.61
CA LYS A 173 2.15 -16.94 -26.00
C LYS A 173 0.89 -16.15 -25.72
N ASN A 174 -0.15 -16.37 -26.53
CA ASN A 174 -1.46 -15.77 -26.29
C ASN A 174 -1.94 -16.02 -24.85
N GLY A 175 -2.33 -14.97 -24.14
CA GLY A 175 -2.74 -15.02 -22.74
C GLY A 175 -1.62 -14.93 -21.73
N ASP A 176 -0.35 -14.83 -22.15
CA ASP A 176 0.77 -14.58 -21.22
C ASP A 176 0.54 -13.26 -20.47
N VAL A 177 0.69 -13.32 -19.15
CA VAL A 177 0.63 -12.14 -18.27
C VAL A 177 2.04 -11.73 -17.91
N LEU A 178 2.46 -10.58 -18.43
CA LEU A 178 3.73 -9.94 -18.13
C LEU A 178 3.56 -9.06 -16.89
N GLN A 179 4.45 -9.18 -15.91
CA GLN A 179 4.47 -8.35 -14.71
C GLN A 179 5.80 -7.60 -14.61
N LEU A 180 5.71 -6.27 -14.49
CA LEU A 180 6.81 -5.33 -14.39
C LEU A 180 6.56 -4.39 -13.21
N GLY A 181 7.14 -4.69 -12.06
CA GLY A 181 6.80 -3.99 -10.81
C GLY A 181 5.31 -4.15 -10.48
N PRO A 182 4.54 -3.06 -10.29
CA PRO A 182 3.12 -3.18 -10.04
C PRO A 182 2.32 -3.56 -11.30
N PHE A 183 2.80 -3.22 -12.49
CA PHE A 183 2.02 -3.35 -13.72
C PHE A 183 1.90 -4.81 -14.17
N LYS A 184 0.68 -5.22 -14.52
CA LYS A 184 0.37 -6.49 -15.19
C LYS A 184 -0.23 -6.23 -16.57
N LEU A 185 0.40 -6.78 -17.60
CA LEU A 185 0.02 -6.64 -19.00
C LEU A 185 -0.28 -8.02 -19.59
N THR A 186 -1.46 -8.19 -20.19
CA THR A 186 -1.83 -9.42 -20.89
C THR A 186 -1.51 -9.28 -22.37
N TYR A 187 -0.82 -10.27 -22.93
CA TYR A 187 -0.47 -10.35 -24.33
C TYR A 187 -1.53 -11.13 -25.14
N ASP A 188 -2.03 -10.54 -26.23
CA ASP A 188 -3.09 -11.11 -27.08
C ASP A 188 -2.65 -11.37 -28.54
N GLN A 189 -1.40 -11.77 -28.75
CA GLN A 189 -0.71 -11.99 -30.05
C GLN A 189 -0.41 -10.72 -30.85
N HIS A 190 -1.22 -9.68 -30.71
CA HIS A 190 -1.09 -8.44 -31.46
C HIS A 190 -0.85 -7.22 -30.58
N SER A 191 -1.21 -7.32 -29.31
CA SER A 191 -1.10 -6.21 -28.37
C SER A 191 -0.83 -6.63 -26.94
N LEU A 192 -0.43 -5.63 -26.16
CA LEU A 192 -0.36 -5.70 -24.71
C LEU A 192 -1.50 -4.85 -24.15
N THR A 193 -2.24 -5.40 -23.19
CA THR A 193 -3.36 -4.73 -22.54
C THR A 193 -3.20 -4.79 -21.03
N GLN A 194 -3.42 -3.66 -20.34
CA GLN A 194 -3.37 -3.64 -18.88
C GLN A 194 -4.73 -3.98 -18.28
N ALA A 195 -4.76 -4.95 -17.36
CA ALA A 195 -5.94 -5.25 -16.57
C ALA A 195 -5.95 -4.39 -15.29
N ALA A 196 -6.79 -3.34 -15.28
CA ALA A 196 -7.06 -2.42 -14.16
C ALA A 196 -5.82 -1.70 -13.54
N PRO A 197 -6.01 -0.65 -12.73
CA PRO A 197 -4.92 -0.01 -12.02
C PRO A 197 -4.25 -1.01 -11.06
N ALA A 198 -2.93 -1.12 -11.21
CA ALA A 198 -2.07 -2.02 -10.45
C ALA A 198 -1.91 -1.61 -8.97
N ASP A 199 -2.48 -0.49 -8.58
CA ASP A 199 -2.14 0.24 -7.37
C ASP A 199 -2.97 -0.22 -6.16
N SER A 200 -3.86 -1.20 -6.39
CA SER A 200 -4.80 -1.70 -5.39
C SER A 200 -4.55 -3.19 -5.15
N TYR A 201 -4.06 -3.52 -3.96
CA TYR A 201 -3.70 -4.90 -3.60
C TYR A 201 -4.61 -5.44 -2.52
N ARG A 202 -5.36 -6.48 -2.89
CA ARG A 202 -6.06 -7.36 -1.98
C ARG A 202 -5.12 -8.46 -1.51
N LEU A 203 -5.15 -8.75 -0.23
CA LEU A 203 -4.40 -9.85 0.38
C LEU A 203 -5.38 -10.85 1.00
N ASP A 204 -5.28 -12.11 0.63
CA ASP A 204 -6.08 -13.19 1.22
C ASP A 204 -5.15 -14.24 1.84
N ALA A 205 -5.34 -14.53 3.12
CA ALA A 205 -4.69 -15.61 3.84
C ALA A 205 -5.69 -16.75 4.03
N LEU A 206 -5.30 -17.95 3.63
CA LEU A 206 -6.14 -19.14 3.66
C LEU A 206 -5.45 -20.22 4.49
N ARG A 207 -6.04 -20.52 5.66
CA ARG A 207 -5.69 -21.64 6.53
C ARG A 207 -4.22 -21.69 6.94
N LEU A 208 -3.67 -20.54 7.31
CA LEU A 208 -2.27 -20.41 7.67
C LEU A 208 -1.96 -21.17 8.96
N THR A 209 -1.02 -22.11 8.86
CA THR A 209 -0.58 -22.96 9.97
C THR A 209 0.94 -22.98 10.06
N ARG A 210 1.46 -22.80 11.28
CA ARG A 210 2.90 -22.89 11.55
C ARG A 210 3.15 -23.53 12.89
N GLN A 211 3.98 -24.55 12.86
CA GLN A 211 4.40 -25.32 14.02
C GLN A 211 5.92 -25.15 14.21
N VAL A 212 6.37 -24.99 15.46
CA VAL A 212 7.79 -24.91 15.82
C VAL A 212 8.10 -25.85 16.97
N THR A 213 9.30 -26.43 16.98
CA THR A 213 9.77 -27.26 18.09
C THR A 213 10.46 -26.38 19.12
N ILE A 214 10.00 -26.42 20.37
CA ILE A 214 10.56 -25.68 21.51
C ILE A 214 11.31 -26.66 22.41
N GLY A 215 12.57 -26.35 22.70
CA GLY A 215 13.45 -27.16 23.55
C GLY A 215 14.42 -28.02 22.73
N GLY A 216 15.62 -27.47 22.50
CA GLY A 216 16.73 -28.11 21.82
C GLY A 216 17.83 -27.10 21.53
N THR A 217 18.66 -26.77 22.52
CA THR A 217 19.92 -26.05 22.25
C THR A 217 20.85 -26.98 21.46
N PRO A 218 21.66 -26.46 20.51
CA PRO A 218 22.68 -27.26 19.82
C PRO A 218 23.72 -27.91 20.75
N LEU A 219 23.80 -27.44 22.01
CA LEU A 219 24.81 -27.82 23.01
C LEU A 219 24.40 -28.94 23.97
N THR A 220 23.22 -29.55 23.84
CA THR A 220 22.83 -30.71 24.68
C THR A 220 22.53 -31.96 23.85
N ARG A 221 23.55 -32.46 23.12
CA ARG A 221 23.56 -33.81 22.52
C ARG A 221 23.59 -34.96 23.57
N LEU A 222 23.08 -34.77 24.78
CA LEU A 222 23.19 -35.77 25.85
C LEU A 222 21.89 -36.07 26.62
N ARG A 223 20.74 -35.50 26.25
CA ARG A 223 19.44 -36.00 26.73
C ARG A 223 18.43 -36.03 25.58
N LYS A 224 17.96 -37.24 25.23
CA LYS A 224 16.74 -37.48 24.45
C LYS A 224 15.54 -36.93 25.23
N GLY A 225 15.37 -35.61 25.25
CA GLY A 225 14.14 -34.95 25.66
C GLY A 225 13.29 -34.71 24.42
N THR A 226 12.07 -35.23 24.41
CA THR A 226 11.05 -34.97 23.38
C THR A 226 10.79 -33.46 23.30
N GLY A 227 11.28 -32.81 22.24
CA GLY A 227 11.02 -31.38 22.02
C GLY A 227 9.51 -31.15 21.96
N ALA A 228 9.01 -30.25 22.81
CA ALA A 228 7.59 -29.92 22.84
C ALA A 228 7.26 -29.09 21.60
N THR A 229 6.26 -29.52 20.82
CA THR A 229 5.88 -28.79 19.62
C THR A 229 4.82 -27.74 19.93
N LYS A 230 5.05 -26.49 19.51
CA LYS A 230 4.13 -25.37 19.70
C LYS A 230 3.56 -24.93 18.36
N LEU A 231 2.23 -24.87 18.25
CA LEU A 231 1.55 -24.20 17.15
C LEU A 231 1.61 -22.69 17.40
N ILE A 232 2.19 -21.96 16.44
CA ILE A 232 2.29 -20.50 16.46
C ILE A 232 1.16 -19.88 15.64
N LEU A 233 0.80 -20.52 14.52
CA LEU A 233 -0.41 -20.21 13.74
C LEU A 233 -1.19 -21.51 13.59
N ASN A 234 -2.51 -21.42 13.74
CA ASN A 234 -3.42 -22.55 13.76
C ASN A 234 -4.67 -22.21 12.94
N ASP A 235 -4.65 -22.58 11.66
CA ASP A 235 -5.76 -22.38 10.73
C ASP A 235 -6.24 -20.92 10.60
N VAL A 236 -5.29 -19.99 10.48
CA VAL A 236 -5.61 -18.55 10.39
C VAL A 236 -6.00 -18.17 8.97
N SER A 237 -7.22 -17.62 8.80
CA SER A 237 -7.69 -17.07 7.53
C SER A 237 -8.18 -15.64 7.68
N LEU A 238 -7.75 -14.74 6.80
CA LEU A 238 -8.22 -13.35 6.77
C LEU A 238 -8.14 -12.77 5.36
N SER A 239 -8.93 -11.73 5.09
CA SER A 239 -8.84 -10.95 3.87
C SER A 239 -8.61 -9.48 4.24
N VAL A 240 -7.71 -8.83 3.51
CA VAL A 240 -7.48 -7.39 3.57
C VAL A 240 -7.75 -6.83 2.18
N HIS A 241 -8.77 -5.99 2.07
CA HIS A 241 -9.14 -5.39 0.80
C HIS A 241 -8.22 -4.22 0.43
N PRO A 242 -8.20 -3.82 -0.85
CA PRO A 242 -7.38 -2.70 -1.27
C PRO A 242 -7.71 -1.42 -0.50
N ARG A 243 -6.67 -0.65 -0.13
CA ARG A 243 -6.78 0.62 0.60
C ARG A 243 -7.25 0.50 2.06
N GLU A 244 -7.35 -0.72 2.58
CA GLU A 244 -7.67 -0.92 3.99
C GLU A 244 -6.45 -0.68 4.88
N PHE A 245 -6.73 -0.16 6.06
CA PHE A 245 -5.80 -0.11 7.19
C PHE A 245 -6.27 -1.09 8.26
N VAL A 246 -5.55 -2.21 8.39
CA VAL A 246 -5.91 -3.31 9.30
C VAL A 246 -4.90 -3.44 10.43
N ALA A 247 -5.39 -3.50 11.67
CA ALA A 247 -4.57 -3.80 12.84
C ALA A 247 -4.70 -5.26 13.28
N LEU A 248 -3.56 -5.92 13.49
CA LEU A 248 -3.44 -7.21 14.16
C LEU A 248 -3.12 -6.95 15.64
N VAL A 249 -4.03 -7.32 16.53
CA VAL A 249 -3.97 -7.01 17.97
C VAL A 249 -4.02 -8.28 18.80
N GLY A 250 -3.32 -8.34 19.92
CA GLY A 250 -3.29 -9.51 20.80
C GLY A 250 -2.10 -9.55 21.73
N GLY A 251 -2.14 -10.45 22.72
CA GLY A 251 -1.07 -10.60 23.73
C GLY A 251 0.31 -10.94 23.14
N SER A 252 1.36 -10.81 23.94
CA SER A 252 2.70 -11.25 23.54
C SER A 252 2.69 -12.77 23.30
N GLY A 253 3.34 -13.22 22.23
CA GLY A 253 3.35 -14.64 21.85
C GLY A 253 2.08 -15.16 21.18
N ALA A 254 1.06 -14.33 20.91
CA ALA A 254 -0.18 -14.74 20.24
C ALA A 254 -0.02 -15.12 18.75
N GLY A 255 1.16 -14.88 18.15
CA GLY A 255 1.45 -15.23 16.76
C GLY A 255 1.48 -14.06 15.78
N LYS A 256 1.22 -12.81 16.21
CA LYS A 256 1.09 -11.61 15.35
C LYS A 256 2.25 -11.38 14.38
N SER A 257 3.49 -11.24 14.88
CA SER A 257 4.66 -11.03 14.02
C SER A 257 4.95 -12.25 13.13
N THR A 258 4.53 -13.45 13.54
CA THR A 258 4.63 -14.66 12.70
C THR A 258 3.60 -14.63 11.57
N LEU A 259 2.35 -14.22 11.87
CA LEU A 259 1.33 -14.00 10.86
C LEU A 259 1.76 -12.90 9.89
N MET A 260 2.27 -11.78 10.37
CA MET A 260 2.72 -10.69 9.50
C MET A 260 3.88 -11.12 8.59
N LYS A 261 4.85 -11.89 9.08
CA LYS A 261 5.93 -12.47 8.25
C LYS A 261 5.42 -13.49 7.23
N ALA A 262 4.35 -14.21 7.55
CA ALA A 262 3.68 -15.10 6.61
C ALA A 262 2.93 -14.32 5.52
N LEU A 263 2.16 -13.29 5.91
CA LEU A 263 1.40 -12.42 5.02
C LEU A 263 2.28 -11.62 4.04
N SER A 264 3.47 -11.21 4.49
CA SER A 264 4.44 -10.48 3.69
C SER A 264 5.36 -11.38 2.85
N GLY A 265 5.26 -12.71 2.96
CA GLY A 265 6.11 -13.65 2.21
C GLY A 265 7.52 -13.86 2.76
N PHE A 266 7.94 -13.11 3.79
CA PHE A 266 9.28 -13.26 4.41
C PHE A 266 9.51 -14.62 5.05
N THR A 267 8.47 -15.24 5.60
CA THR A 267 8.57 -16.61 6.10
C THR A 267 7.35 -17.41 5.68
N PRO A 268 7.43 -18.16 4.57
CA PRO A 268 6.35 -19.02 4.11
C PRO A 268 5.93 -20.01 5.20
N VAL A 269 4.63 -20.29 5.26
CA VAL A 269 4.00 -21.22 6.21
C VAL A 269 3.06 -22.16 5.45
N GLN A 270 2.50 -23.17 6.13
CA GLN A 270 1.46 -24.01 5.52
C GLN A 270 0.19 -23.19 5.30
N GLY A 271 -0.55 -23.48 4.22
CA GLY A 271 -1.67 -22.67 3.77
C GLY A 271 -1.32 -21.87 2.52
N GLN A 272 -2.08 -20.82 2.22
CA GLN A 272 -1.87 -19.96 1.05
C GLN A 272 -1.98 -18.49 1.45
N VAL A 273 -1.13 -17.66 0.85
CA VAL A 273 -1.29 -16.21 0.85
C VAL A 273 -1.43 -15.77 -0.60
N LEU A 274 -2.52 -15.10 -0.93
CA LEU A 274 -2.85 -14.65 -2.27
C LEU A 274 -2.78 -13.12 -2.35
N VAL A 275 -2.18 -12.59 -3.41
CA VAL A 275 -2.22 -11.16 -3.75
C VAL A 275 -3.03 -11.01 -5.04
N ASN A 276 -4.19 -10.36 -4.95
CA ASN A 276 -5.14 -10.26 -6.08
C ASN A 276 -5.45 -11.62 -6.73
N GLY A 277 -5.49 -12.70 -5.93
CA GLY A 277 -5.72 -14.06 -6.38
C GLY A 277 -4.47 -14.89 -6.73
N ASP A 278 -3.30 -14.26 -6.86
CA ASP A 278 -2.05 -14.98 -7.17
C ASP A 278 -1.35 -15.48 -5.91
N ASP A 279 -0.85 -16.71 -5.93
CA ASP A 279 -0.04 -17.27 -4.84
C ASP A 279 1.26 -16.47 -4.63
N LEU A 280 1.32 -15.76 -3.50
CA LEU A 280 2.43 -14.89 -3.12
C LEU A 280 3.73 -15.68 -2.95
N TYR A 281 3.69 -16.88 -2.39
CA TYR A 281 4.91 -17.65 -2.11
C TYR A 281 5.53 -18.15 -3.40
N ARG A 282 4.72 -18.56 -4.37
CA ARG A 282 5.19 -18.98 -5.70
C ARG A 282 5.70 -17.80 -6.52
N SER A 283 5.00 -16.67 -6.47
CA SER A 283 5.29 -15.47 -7.27
C SER A 283 6.01 -14.39 -6.48
N TYR A 284 6.71 -14.74 -5.38
CA TYR A 284 7.29 -13.77 -4.44
C TYR A 284 8.23 -12.77 -5.14
N GLY A 285 9.00 -13.24 -6.11
CA GLY A 285 9.91 -12.40 -6.89
C GLY A 285 9.19 -11.25 -7.62
N ALA A 286 7.97 -11.47 -8.10
CA ALA A 286 7.16 -10.50 -8.82
C ALA A 286 6.50 -9.48 -7.88
N TYR A 287 6.23 -9.88 -6.64
CA TYR A 287 5.57 -9.03 -5.64
C TYR A 287 6.53 -8.34 -4.66
N ARG A 288 7.77 -8.80 -4.49
CA ARG A 288 8.72 -8.22 -3.53
C ARG A 288 8.94 -6.71 -3.68
N SER A 289 8.83 -6.17 -4.90
CA SER A 289 9.08 -4.75 -5.16
C SER A 289 7.92 -3.84 -4.77
N ILE A 290 6.73 -4.40 -4.55
CA ILE A 290 5.53 -3.67 -4.13
C ILE A 290 5.20 -3.89 -2.64
N LEU A 291 5.97 -4.76 -1.97
CA LEU A 291 5.89 -5.06 -0.55
C LEU A 291 6.83 -4.12 0.22
N GLY A 292 6.30 -3.39 1.19
CA GLY A 292 7.09 -2.65 2.16
C GLY A 292 6.95 -3.29 3.54
N TYR A 293 8.05 -3.41 4.28
CA TYR A 293 8.04 -3.99 5.62
C TYR A 293 8.87 -3.13 6.57
N VAL A 294 8.20 -2.54 7.54
CA VAL A 294 8.84 -1.76 8.60
C VAL A 294 9.01 -2.67 9.83
N PRO A 295 10.23 -3.13 10.16
CA PRO A 295 10.46 -3.92 11.36
C PRO A 295 10.27 -3.10 12.64
N GLN A 296 10.20 -3.79 13.79
CA GLN A 296 10.12 -3.14 15.10
C GLN A 296 11.34 -2.24 15.35
N ASP A 297 12.55 -2.76 15.10
CA ASP A 297 13.80 -2.01 15.22
C ASP A 297 13.97 -0.98 14.10
N ASP A 298 14.48 0.21 14.44
CA ASP A 298 14.82 1.26 13.47
C ASP A 298 16.12 0.93 12.73
N ILE A 299 16.01 0.33 11.55
CA ILE A 299 17.17 -0.01 10.71
C ILE A 299 17.54 1.18 9.81
N ILE A 300 18.18 2.19 10.41
CA ILE A 300 18.65 3.38 9.68
C ILE A 300 20.03 3.85 10.17
N HIS A 301 20.84 4.37 9.26
CA HIS A 301 22.19 4.87 9.57
C HIS A 301 22.12 6.11 10.47
N ARG A 302 22.54 5.95 11.73
CA ARG A 302 22.40 6.96 12.79
C ARG A 302 23.31 8.19 12.61
N HIS A 303 24.48 7.99 12.00
CA HIS A 303 25.49 9.04 11.80
C HIS A 303 25.29 9.86 10.51
N LEU A 304 24.25 9.57 9.73
CA LEU A 304 23.87 10.38 8.58
C LEU A 304 22.79 11.39 8.97
N THR A 305 22.68 12.47 8.21
CA THR A 305 21.48 13.30 8.25
C THR A 305 20.28 12.51 7.74
N VAL A 306 19.06 12.89 8.13
CA VAL A 306 17.82 12.27 7.66
C VAL A 306 17.79 12.21 6.13
N GLY A 307 18.06 13.33 5.46
CA GLY A 307 18.13 13.39 4.00
C GLY A 307 19.23 12.50 3.43
N GLY A 308 20.42 12.47 4.06
CA GLY A 308 21.53 11.62 3.65
C GLY A 308 21.23 10.12 3.77
N ALA A 309 20.60 9.71 4.87
CA ALA A 309 20.19 8.33 5.10
C ALA A 309 19.13 7.87 4.08
N LEU A 310 18.14 8.72 3.77
CA LEU A 310 17.13 8.42 2.76
C LEU A 310 17.72 8.42 1.34
N HIS A 311 18.63 9.34 1.01
CA HIS A 311 19.36 9.30 -0.26
C HIS A 311 20.15 8.00 -0.42
N TYR A 312 20.84 7.56 0.64
CA TYR A 312 21.56 6.30 0.65
C TYR A 312 20.63 5.11 0.42
N ALA A 313 19.52 5.03 1.16
CA ALA A 313 18.52 3.98 1.00
C ALA A 313 17.90 3.99 -0.42
N ALA A 314 17.63 5.18 -0.96
CA ALA A 314 17.05 5.33 -2.30
C ALA A 314 17.98 4.80 -3.39
N ARG A 315 19.30 5.06 -3.30
CA ARG A 315 20.28 4.51 -4.25
C ARG A 315 20.33 2.99 -4.29
N LEU A 316 19.97 2.33 -3.19
CA LEU A 316 19.91 0.87 -3.10
C LEU A 316 18.59 0.29 -3.60
N ARG A 317 17.49 1.05 -3.47
CA ARG A 317 16.12 0.57 -3.73
C ARG A 317 15.56 1.00 -5.08
N LEU A 318 16.02 2.12 -5.61
CA LEU A 318 15.51 2.71 -6.85
C LEU A 318 16.48 2.37 -7.98
N PRO A 319 16.12 1.42 -8.85
CA PRO A 319 16.98 1.04 -9.95
C PRO A 319 17.13 2.21 -10.93
N ASP A 320 18.35 2.41 -11.42
CA ASP A 320 18.68 3.35 -12.50
C ASP A 320 18.11 4.78 -12.36
N ALA A 321 17.78 5.16 -11.13
CA ALA A 321 17.25 6.48 -10.79
C ALA A 321 18.36 7.52 -10.77
N THR A 322 18.11 8.65 -11.40
CA THR A 322 19.04 9.79 -11.41
C THR A 322 19.07 10.47 -10.03
N THR A 323 20.14 11.22 -9.76
CA THR A 323 20.24 12.01 -8.51
C THR A 323 19.05 12.95 -8.31
N ALA A 324 18.52 13.54 -9.39
CA ALA A 324 17.36 14.42 -9.33
C ALA A 324 16.08 13.66 -8.96
N GLU A 325 15.85 12.50 -9.56
CA GLU A 325 14.69 11.64 -9.24
C GLU A 325 14.75 11.14 -7.79
N ILE A 326 15.95 10.76 -7.32
CA ILE A 326 16.16 10.40 -5.92
C ILE A 326 15.83 11.59 -5.02
N GLY A 327 16.34 12.78 -5.31
CA GLY A 327 16.07 13.98 -4.51
C GLY A 327 14.58 14.32 -4.44
N GLN A 328 13.87 14.20 -5.57
CA GLN A 328 12.42 14.38 -5.61
C GLN A 328 11.70 13.32 -4.78
N ARG A 329 12.09 12.04 -4.91
CA ARG A 329 11.47 10.95 -4.14
C ARG A 329 11.70 11.11 -2.64
N VAL A 330 12.92 11.48 -2.22
CA VAL A 330 13.26 11.78 -0.82
C VAL A 330 12.39 12.92 -0.29
N THR A 331 12.22 13.99 -1.07
CA THR A 331 11.35 15.12 -0.70
C THR A 331 9.91 14.67 -0.52
N THR A 332 9.38 13.88 -1.45
CA THR A 332 8.01 13.35 -1.38
C THR A 332 7.79 12.48 -0.15
N VAL A 333 8.69 11.53 0.15
CA VAL A 333 8.49 10.64 1.30
C VAL A 333 8.64 11.37 2.63
N LEU A 334 9.51 12.38 2.71
CA LEU A 334 9.65 13.22 3.90
C LEU A 334 8.39 14.02 4.18
N ASP A 335 7.74 14.54 3.14
CA ASP A 335 6.46 15.22 3.26
C ASP A 335 5.36 14.27 3.77
N GLN A 336 5.27 13.07 3.18
CA GLN A 336 4.29 12.04 3.58
C GLN A 336 4.36 11.64 5.05
N VAL A 337 5.55 11.66 5.66
CA VAL A 337 5.75 11.34 7.08
C VAL A 337 5.93 12.58 7.97
N GLU A 338 5.73 13.78 7.43
CA GLU A 338 5.87 15.09 8.10
C GLU A 338 7.28 15.31 8.72
N MET A 339 8.32 14.91 8.01
CA MET A 339 9.73 15.02 8.44
C MET A 339 10.56 16.01 7.61
N THR A 340 9.95 16.78 6.71
CA THR A 340 10.64 17.75 5.84
C THR A 340 11.52 18.73 6.62
N ALA A 341 11.02 19.31 7.72
CA ALA A 341 11.75 20.24 8.57
C ALA A 341 12.94 19.60 9.34
N HIS A 342 13.07 18.28 9.30
CA HIS A 342 14.12 17.52 9.97
C HIS A 342 15.14 16.92 9.01
N ALA A 343 15.03 17.18 7.69
CA ALA A 343 15.90 16.61 6.66
C ALA A 343 17.41 16.83 6.94
N GLY A 344 17.78 17.98 7.49
CA GLY A 344 19.17 18.32 7.83
C GLY A 344 19.67 17.80 9.19
N LYS A 345 18.81 17.23 10.03
CA LYS A 345 19.20 16.73 11.36
C LYS A 345 19.89 15.36 11.25
N LEU A 346 20.84 15.10 12.13
CA LEU A 346 21.39 13.75 12.31
C LEU A 346 20.31 12.81 12.83
N VAL A 347 20.29 11.57 12.32
CA VAL A 347 19.31 10.56 12.72
C VAL A 347 19.43 10.20 14.20
N GLU A 348 20.64 10.20 14.76
CA GLU A 348 20.88 9.97 16.20
C GLU A 348 20.26 11.05 17.11
N ALA A 349 20.07 12.27 16.60
CA ALA A 349 19.50 13.39 17.35
C ALA A 349 17.96 13.42 17.34
N LEU A 350 17.32 12.50 16.63
CA LEU A 350 15.87 12.40 16.56
C LEU A 350 15.27 11.71 17.79
N SER A 351 14.02 12.04 18.13
CA SER A 351 13.23 11.26 19.10
C SER A 351 12.90 9.87 18.55
N GLY A 352 12.43 8.94 19.40
CA GLY A 352 12.01 7.61 18.96
C GLY A 352 10.95 7.64 17.86
N GLY A 353 9.89 8.44 18.04
CA GLY A 353 8.82 8.58 17.04
C GLY A 353 9.29 9.23 15.74
N GLN A 354 10.21 10.19 15.82
CA GLN A 354 10.81 10.79 14.63
C GLN A 354 11.67 9.77 13.88
N ARG A 355 12.50 8.98 14.56
CA ARG A 355 13.28 7.91 13.92
C ARG A 355 12.38 6.91 13.24
N LYS A 356 11.30 6.48 13.90
CA LYS A 356 10.34 5.54 13.29
C LYS A 356 9.69 6.09 12.04
N ARG A 357 9.34 7.38 12.01
CA ARG A 357 8.84 8.04 10.79
C ARG A 357 9.86 8.03 9.66
N VAL A 358 11.15 8.20 9.96
CA VAL A 358 12.20 8.06 8.93
C VAL A 358 12.36 6.61 8.48
N SER A 359 12.26 5.63 9.38
CA SER A 359 12.22 4.20 9.02
C SER A 359 11.06 3.89 8.06
N ILE A 360 9.88 4.45 8.31
CA ILE A 360 8.73 4.37 7.41
C ILE A 360 9.03 5.05 6.07
N ALA A 361 9.61 6.26 6.09
CA ALA A 361 9.98 6.98 4.87
C ALA A 361 10.97 6.19 4.00
N ALA A 362 11.92 5.49 4.61
CA ALA A 362 12.88 4.64 3.91
C ALA A 362 12.18 3.48 3.17
N GLU A 363 11.16 2.88 3.79
CA GLU A 363 10.35 1.87 3.11
C GLU A 363 9.49 2.47 1.99
N LEU A 364 8.92 3.66 2.22
CA LEU A 364 8.11 4.36 1.24
C LEU A 364 8.89 4.77 -0.01
N LEU A 365 10.23 4.82 0.00
CA LEU A 365 11.02 5.17 -1.19
C LEU A 365 10.65 4.34 -2.42
N ALA A 366 10.40 3.03 -2.25
CA ALA A 366 10.07 2.11 -3.34
C ALA A 366 8.59 2.16 -3.81
N ASP A 367 7.78 3.00 -3.17
CA ASP A 367 6.34 3.13 -3.42
C ASP A 367 5.54 1.83 -3.24
N PRO A 368 5.68 1.12 -2.10
CA PRO A 368 5.00 -0.15 -1.90
C PRO A 368 3.48 0.04 -1.85
N GLY A 369 2.75 -0.86 -2.51
CA GLY A 369 1.29 -0.91 -2.49
C GLY A 369 0.73 -1.76 -1.32
N LEU A 370 1.49 -2.76 -0.87
CA LEU A 370 1.22 -3.55 0.34
C LEU A 370 2.23 -3.15 1.41
N PHE A 371 1.76 -2.64 2.55
CA PHE A 371 2.63 -2.02 3.56
C PHE A 371 2.44 -2.66 4.94
N PHE A 372 3.47 -3.34 5.43
CA PHE A 372 3.45 -4.07 6.70
C PHE A 372 4.29 -3.34 7.74
N LEU A 373 3.78 -3.20 8.97
CA LEU A 373 4.51 -2.56 10.07
C LEU A 373 4.46 -3.41 11.35
N ASP A 374 5.63 -3.81 11.85
CA ASP A 374 5.79 -4.47 13.15
C ASP A 374 5.94 -3.41 14.24
N GLU A 375 4.95 -3.28 15.10
CA GLU A 375 4.98 -2.45 16.31
C GLU A 375 5.54 -1.01 16.12
N PRO A 376 5.09 -0.25 15.11
CA PRO A 376 5.59 1.09 14.85
C PRO A 376 5.20 2.14 15.89
N THR A 377 4.26 1.83 16.79
CA THR A 377 3.86 2.74 17.86
C THR A 377 4.46 2.35 19.22
N SER A 378 5.24 1.26 19.29
CA SER A 378 5.81 0.76 20.54
C SER A 378 6.79 1.78 21.14
N GLY A 379 6.61 2.09 22.42
CA GLY A 379 7.44 3.05 23.15
C GLY A 379 7.21 4.53 22.81
N LEU A 380 6.19 4.86 22.02
CA LEU A 380 5.78 6.26 21.79
C LEU A 380 4.87 6.75 22.92
N ASP A 381 4.92 8.05 23.22
CA ASP A 381 3.89 8.68 24.04
C ASP A 381 2.54 8.69 23.29
N PRO A 382 1.39 8.79 24.00
CA PRO A 382 0.07 8.71 23.38
C PRO A 382 -0.17 9.73 22.25
N GLY A 383 0.43 10.91 22.35
CA GLY A 383 0.30 11.96 21.32
C GLY A 383 1.04 11.61 20.04
N LEU A 384 2.29 11.11 20.15
CA LEU A 384 3.06 10.64 19.00
C LEU A 384 2.46 9.39 18.35
N GLU A 385 1.94 8.45 19.16
CA GLU A 385 1.23 7.28 18.67
C GLU A 385 0.02 7.68 17.81
N LYS A 386 -0.84 8.57 18.31
CA LYS A 386 -2.01 9.04 17.57
C LYS A 386 -1.64 9.67 16.22
N LYS A 387 -0.59 10.51 16.21
CA LYS A 387 -0.09 11.10 14.96
C LYS A 387 0.50 10.05 14.02
N MET A 388 1.13 9.00 14.53
CA MET A 388 1.62 7.88 13.71
C MET A 388 0.44 7.14 13.06
N MET A 389 -0.59 6.80 13.83
CA MET A 389 -1.79 6.13 13.32
C MET A 389 -2.50 6.96 12.24
N ALA A 390 -2.63 8.29 12.45
CA ALA A 390 -3.15 9.21 11.43
C ALA A 390 -2.28 9.23 10.16
N THR A 391 -0.95 9.14 10.31
CA THR A 391 -0.02 9.06 9.17
C THR A 391 -0.27 7.77 8.37
N LEU A 392 -0.36 6.62 9.03
CA LEU A 392 -0.63 5.33 8.39
C LEU A 392 -2.00 5.31 7.70
N ARG A 393 -3.01 5.93 8.32
CA ARG A 393 -4.34 6.11 7.72
C ARG A 393 -4.29 6.89 6.42
N ARG A 394 -3.58 8.03 6.38
CA ARG A 394 -3.41 8.82 5.15
C ARG A 394 -2.68 8.04 4.06
N LEU A 395 -1.69 7.23 4.42
CA LEU A 395 -0.99 6.34 3.47
C LEU A 395 -1.96 5.32 2.85
N ALA A 396 -2.89 4.79 3.65
CA ALA A 396 -3.91 3.87 3.16
C ALA A 396 -4.92 4.56 2.21
N ASP A 397 -5.39 5.75 2.58
CA ASP A 397 -6.28 6.55 1.71
C ASP A 397 -5.60 6.93 0.40
N ALA A 398 -4.28 7.13 0.42
CA ALA A 398 -3.47 7.40 -0.77
C ALA A 398 -3.28 6.17 -1.69
N GLY A 399 -3.92 5.04 -1.39
CA GLY A 399 -4.01 3.88 -2.27
C GLY A 399 -3.38 2.60 -1.69
N ARG A 400 -2.69 2.67 -0.56
CA ARG A 400 -1.94 1.53 0.00
C ARG A 400 -2.84 0.64 0.84
N THR A 401 -2.58 -0.65 0.82
CA THR A 401 -3.14 -1.56 1.81
C THR A 401 -2.14 -1.70 2.94
N VAL A 402 -2.56 -1.32 4.16
CA VAL A 402 -1.68 -1.21 5.33
C VAL A 402 -2.07 -2.26 6.36
N VAL A 403 -1.10 -3.07 6.78
CA VAL A 403 -1.27 -4.06 7.85
C VAL A 403 -0.30 -3.73 8.99
N LEU A 404 -0.85 -3.52 10.17
CA LEU A 404 -0.12 -3.10 11.35
C LEU A 404 -0.20 -4.17 12.43
N VAL A 405 0.92 -4.57 13.01
CA VAL A 405 0.94 -5.29 14.29
C VAL A 405 1.08 -4.28 15.42
N THR A 406 0.16 -4.29 16.38
CA THR A 406 0.27 -3.47 17.58
C THR A 406 -0.28 -4.17 18.81
N HIS A 407 0.23 -3.78 19.97
CA HIS A 407 -0.32 -4.14 21.28
C HIS A 407 -1.22 -3.04 21.85
N ALA A 408 -1.17 -1.84 21.26
CA ALA A 408 -1.95 -0.70 21.70
C ALA A 408 -3.37 -0.78 21.12
N THR A 409 -4.36 -0.70 22.01
CA THR A 409 -5.77 -0.57 21.65
C THR A 409 -6.19 0.89 21.51
N ALA A 410 -5.35 1.84 21.95
CA ALA A 410 -5.60 3.25 21.77
C ALA A 410 -5.45 3.61 20.28
N ASN A 411 -6.40 4.39 19.74
CA ASN A 411 -6.42 4.85 18.35
C ASN A 411 -6.65 3.76 17.27
N ILE A 412 -7.15 2.57 17.65
CA ILE A 412 -7.60 1.55 16.67
C ILE A 412 -8.80 2.01 15.84
N GLU A 413 -9.49 3.08 16.24
CA GLU A 413 -10.56 3.71 15.45
C GLU A 413 -10.10 4.25 14.09
N GLN A 414 -8.78 4.40 13.88
CA GLN A 414 -8.23 4.79 12.58
C GLN A 414 -8.19 3.62 11.58
N CYS A 415 -8.21 2.38 12.09
CA CYS A 415 -8.20 1.18 11.29
C CYS A 415 -9.60 0.89 10.75
N ASP A 416 -9.68 0.40 9.51
CA ASP A 416 -10.96 -0.08 8.96
C ASP A 416 -11.38 -1.38 9.66
N HIS A 417 -10.39 -2.24 9.96
CA HIS A 417 -10.59 -3.50 10.65
C HIS A 417 -9.53 -3.76 11.71
N VAL A 418 -9.93 -4.48 12.75
CA VAL A 418 -9.06 -4.95 13.82
C VAL A 418 -9.25 -6.46 13.94
N ALA A 419 -8.17 -7.21 13.72
CA ALA A 419 -8.15 -8.65 13.82
C ALA A 419 -7.49 -9.05 15.15
N PHE A 420 -8.27 -9.61 16.06
CA PHE A 420 -7.78 -10.06 17.36
C PHE A 420 -7.16 -11.45 17.24
N MET A 421 -5.96 -11.60 17.78
CA MET A 421 -5.22 -12.87 17.81
C MET A 421 -5.07 -13.38 19.24
N ALA A 422 -5.42 -14.66 19.43
CA ALA A 422 -5.20 -15.41 20.66
C ALA A 422 -4.78 -16.85 20.33
N ASP A 423 -3.74 -17.34 20.99
CA ASP A 423 -3.25 -18.73 20.86
C ASP A 423 -3.06 -19.21 19.40
N GLY A 424 -2.55 -18.32 18.54
CA GLY A 424 -2.30 -18.61 17.13
C GLY A 424 -3.54 -18.68 16.24
N ARG A 425 -4.70 -18.21 16.72
CA ARG A 425 -5.97 -18.12 16.00
C ARG A 425 -6.48 -16.68 15.93
N LEU A 426 -7.38 -16.41 14.99
CA LEU A 426 -8.21 -15.20 14.99
C LEU A 426 -9.44 -15.43 15.86
N ALA A 427 -9.74 -14.47 16.73
CA ALA A 427 -10.79 -14.55 17.75
C ALA A 427 -12.09 -13.83 17.35
#